data_AF-A0A182VLQ6-F1
#
_entry.id   AF-A0A182VLQ6-F1
#
_cell.length_a   1.000
_cell.length_b   1.000
_cell.length_c   1.000
_cell.angle_alpha   90.00
_cell.angle_beta   90.00
_cell.angle_gamma   90.00
#
_symmetry.space_group_name_H-M   'P 1'
#
loop_
_entity.id
_entity.type
_entity.pdbx_description
1 polymer ?
#
loop_
_entity_poly.entity_id
_entity_poly.type
_entity_poly.pdbx_seq_one_letter_code
_entity_poly.pdbx_strand_id
1 'polypeptide(L)'
;MEAYDCTYAPELMERASQLGEPIARVYCELKQHKCARTLVSADAAVRAWLDGVTYADEQESIRQKQIAQIAPVFPAQTLAEIFQNIVVVNNSLKETTEWFERLGGGTISIAISPISYGVFEVKAYAANFFINKAAGTYQKAYAQCVADLLEILKNYCYQVNYIQRFSYLQYNVERLPQEGELQPAGQCLQQNNIGYRMLQKLGWTGGPLGYKQTGILNPIEVPAKHDRRGLGCTKAKKRKPEKADHGDGDHCALDLHFYHELMLSIVARKPYYDLIFSPEFTENERIVLTRLAAQWRLRCETRLAVTGQAQFVIKRYPLPPHDVLLQVLIEKHPLVSKYYEVVPPKVSLTAATAVELKPRYVVHVSSRYGAARFLDHEQRHYVCMLSSGEG
;
A
#
# COMPACT_ATOMS: atom_id res chain seq x y z
N MET A 1 18.65 -24.05 -14.34
CA MET A 1 18.33 -22.88 -15.20
C MET A 1 17.57 -21.91 -14.32
N GLU A 2 18.04 -20.67 -14.19
CA GLU A 2 17.49 -19.66 -13.27
C GLU A 2 16.56 -18.70 -14.03
N ALA A 3 15.40 -18.39 -13.45
CA ALA A 3 14.51 -17.33 -13.92
C ALA A 3 13.92 -16.60 -12.71
N TYR A 4 13.90 -15.26 -12.72
CA TYR A 4 13.45 -14.43 -11.58
C TYR A 4 14.06 -14.86 -10.23
N ASP A 5 15.36 -15.14 -10.22
CA ASP A 5 16.13 -15.57 -9.04
C ASP A 5 15.63 -16.88 -8.38
N CYS A 6 14.92 -17.72 -9.14
CA CYS A 6 14.47 -19.05 -8.73
C CYS A 6 15.07 -20.14 -9.64
N THR A 7 15.51 -21.24 -9.03
CA THR A 7 15.86 -22.48 -9.73
C THR A 7 14.63 -23.35 -9.92
N TYR A 8 14.27 -23.60 -11.18
CA TYR A 8 13.15 -24.48 -11.54
C TYR A 8 13.65 -25.82 -12.08
N ALA A 9 12.80 -26.85 -11.97
CA ALA A 9 13.05 -28.15 -12.55
C ALA A 9 13.26 -28.02 -14.08
N PRO A 10 14.21 -28.77 -14.67
CA PRO A 10 14.58 -28.61 -16.07
C PRO A 10 13.42 -28.90 -17.04
N GLU A 11 12.59 -29.89 -16.72
CA GLU A 11 11.40 -30.26 -17.52
C GLU A 11 10.36 -29.14 -17.60
N LEU A 12 10.17 -28.40 -16.50
CA LEU A 12 9.24 -27.27 -16.44
C LEU A 12 9.76 -26.11 -17.27
N MET A 13 11.06 -25.83 -17.21
CA MET A 13 11.69 -24.77 -18.00
C MET A 13 11.68 -25.08 -19.49
N GLU A 14 11.89 -26.34 -19.87
CA GLU A 14 11.80 -26.77 -21.27
C GLU A 14 10.37 -26.60 -21.80
N ARG A 15 9.37 -27.01 -21.01
CA ARG A 15 7.95 -26.81 -21.38
C ARG A 15 7.57 -25.33 -21.44
N ALA A 16 8.06 -24.51 -20.52
CA ALA A 16 7.86 -23.06 -20.53
C ALA A 16 8.50 -22.42 -21.77
N SER A 17 9.69 -22.88 -22.18
CA SER A 17 10.35 -22.42 -23.40
C SER A 17 9.56 -22.81 -24.66
N GLN A 18 9.07 -24.05 -24.75
CA GLN A 18 8.27 -24.51 -25.89
C GLN A 18 6.96 -23.72 -26.02
N LEU A 19 6.27 -23.47 -24.91
CA LEU A 19 5.03 -22.68 -24.89
C LEU A 19 5.29 -21.18 -25.13
N GLY A 20 6.46 -20.69 -24.72
CA GLY A 20 6.87 -19.30 -24.87
C GLY A 20 7.41 -18.95 -26.26
N GLU A 21 7.93 -19.91 -27.02
CA GLU A 21 8.58 -19.72 -28.33
C GLU A 21 7.72 -18.89 -29.33
N PRO A 22 6.40 -19.15 -29.50
CA PRO A 22 5.58 -18.34 -30.41
C PRO A 22 5.43 -16.89 -29.94
N ILE A 23 5.33 -16.66 -28.64
CA ILE A 23 5.18 -15.34 -28.03
C ILE A 23 6.52 -14.58 -28.10
N ALA A 24 7.62 -15.28 -27.83
CA ALA A 24 8.97 -14.75 -27.89
C ALA A 24 9.32 -14.30 -29.32
N ARG A 25 8.98 -15.11 -30.35
CA ARG A 25 9.15 -14.73 -31.76
C ARG A 25 8.39 -13.47 -32.12
N VAL A 26 7.09 -13.43 -31.81
CA VAL A 26 6.24 -12.24 -32.07
C VAL A 26 6.80 -11.00 -31.34
N TYR A 27 7.24 -11.14 -30.10
CA TYR A 27 7.83 -10.05 -29.34
C TYR A 27 9.17 -9.59 -29.92
N CYS A 28 10.04 -10.52 -30.34
CA CYS A 28 11.32 -10.24 -30.98
C CYS A 28 11.13 -9.53 -32.32
N GLU A 29 10.21 -9.99 -33.16
CA GLU A 29 9.84 -9.35 -34.44
C GLU A 29 9.28 -7.95 -34.20
N LEU A 30 8.34 -7.81 -33.26
CA LEU A 30 7.81 -6.50 -32.86
C LEU A 30 8.93 -5.56 -32.41
N LYS A 31 9.90 -6.05 -31.62
CA LYS A 31 11.04 -5.26 -31.12
C LYS A 31 12.04 -4.90 -32.23
N GLN A 32 12.31 -5.81 -33.16
CA GLN A 32 13.15 -5.56 -34.32
C GLN A 32 12.56 -4.47 -35.23
N HIS A 33 11.24 -4.45 -35.37
CA HIS A 33 10.53 -3.43 -36.17
C HIS A 33 10.14 -2.18 -35.37
N LYS A 34 10.31 -2.17 -34.04
CA LYS A 34 10.10 -1.01 -33.18
C LYS A 34 11.30 -0.06 -33.25
N CYS A 35 11.49 0.58 -34.39
CA CYS A 35 12.41 1.71 -34.49
C CYS A 35 11.80 2.89 -33.71
N ALA A 36 12.10 2.98 -32.41
CA ALA A 36 11.79 4.16 -31.61
C ALA A 36 12.73 5.29 -32.05
N ARG A 37 12.34 6.02 -33.09
CA ARG A 37 13.06 7.22 -33.54
C ARG A 37 12.90 8.29 -32.46
N THR A 38 13.99 8.58 -31.75
CA THR A 38 14.03 9.73 -30.86
C THR A 38 14.52 10.91 -31.68
N LEU A 39 13.64 11.90 -31.89
CA LEU A 39 13.98 13.11 -32.60
C LEU A 39 14.81 13.99 -31.65
N VAL A 40 16.09 14.16 -31.97
CA VAL A 40 17.01 15.05 -31.26
C VAL A 40 17.34 16.19 -32.22
N SER A 41 17.56 17.41 -31.71
CA SER A 41 17.97 18.52 -32.57
C SER A 41 19.35 18.22 -33.17
N ALA A 42 19.59 18.70 -34.40
CA ALA A 42 20.86 18.48 -35.09
C ALA A 42 22.06 19.00 -34.27
N ASP A 43 21.88 20.14 -33.59
CA ASP A 43 22.90 20.74 -32.73
C ASP A 43 23.21 19.87 -31.50
N ALA A 44 22.19 19.31 -30.83
CA ALA A 44 22.40 18.41 -29.71
C ALA A 44 23.06 17.08 -30.14
N ALA A 45 22.71 16.55 -31.32
CA ALA A 45 23.33 15.35 -31.87
C ALA A 45 24.81 15.56 -32.23
N VAL A 46 25.16 16.71 -32.80
CA VAL A 46 26.55 17.08 -33.12
C VAL A 46 27.38 17.22 -31.85
N ARG A 47 26.83 17.86 -30.80
CA ARG A 47 27.51 17.99 -29.51
C ARG A 47 27.77 16.64 -28.83
N ALA A 48 26.77 15.76 -28.77
CA ALA A 48 26.94 14.42 -28.22
C ALA A 48 28.00 13.59 -28.97
N TRP A 49 28.07 13.73 -30.30
CA TRP A 49 29.10 13.08 -31.13
C TRP A 49 30.51 13.63 -30.86
N LEU A 50 30.67 14.95 -30.72
CA LEU A 50 31.95 15.59 -30.40
C LEU A 50 32.46 15.22 -29.00
N ASP A 51 31.55 15.11 -28.03
CA ASP A 51 31.88 14.77 -26.64
C ASP A 51 32.09 13.26 -26.43
N GLY A 52 31.89 12.43 -27.45
CA GLY A 52 32.01 10.98 -27.37
C GLY A 52 30.97 10.32 -26.46
N VAL A 53 29.88 11.01 -26.16
CA VAL A 53 28.82 10.54 -25.25
C VAL A 53 27.92 9.58 -26.01
N THR A 54 27.83 8.35 -25.51
CA THR A 54 26.92 7.36 -26.08
C THR A 54 25.47 7.73 -25.75
N TYR A 55 24.51 7.41 -26.63
CA TYR A 55 23.08 7.63 -26.37
C TYR A 55 22.62 7.01 -25.05
N ALA A 56 23.16 5.84 -24.67
CA ALA A 56 22.87 5.19 -23.40
C ALA A 56 23.30 6.05 -22.19
N ASP A 57 24.45 6.72 -22.29
CA ASP A 57 24.96 7.60 -21.22
C ASP A 57 24.15 8.89 -21.12
N GLU A 58 23.69 9.42 -22.26
CA GLU A 58 22.78 10.57 -22.27
C GLU A 58 21.44 10.21 -21.61
N GLN A 59 20.90 9.02 -21.92
CA GLN A 59 19.67 8.52 -21.32
C GLN A 59 19.81 8.29 -19.82
N GLU A 60 20.94 7.76 -19.38
CA GLU A 60 21.25 7.57 -17.96
C GLU A 60 21.45 8.91 -17.25
N SER A 61 22.09 9.89 -17.90
CA SER A 61 22.22 11.26 -17.38
C SER A 61 20.86 11.94 -17.21
N ILE A 62 19.96 11.80 -18.18
CA ILE A 62 18.57 12.30 -18.08
C ILE A 62 17.85 11.58 -16.93
N ARG A 63 17.98 10.25 -16.84
CA ARG A 63 17.39 9.45 -15.75
C ARG A 63 17.90 9.93 -14.39
N GLN A 64 19.21 10.14 -14.22
CA GLN A 64 19.82 10.63 -12.99
C GLN A 64 19.34 12.03 -12.62
N LYS A 65 19.21 12.94 -13.60
CA LYS A 65 18.65 14.28 -13.38
C LYS A 65 17.20 14.20 -12.89
N GLN A 66 16.39 13.30 -13.46
CA GLN A 66 15.01 13.08 -13.01
C GLN A 66 14.95 12.46 -11.60
N ILE A 67 15.82 11.50 -11.30
CA ILE A 67 15.94 10.91 -9.95
C ILE A 67 16.29 12.02 -8.96
N ALA A 68 17.27 12.87 -9.25
CA ALA A 68 17.70 13.95 -8.36
C ALA A 68 16.60 14.99 -8.07
N GLN A 69 15.67 15.22 -9.00
CA GLN A 69 14.54 16.13 -8.79
C GLN A 69 13.47 15.57 -7.84
N ILE A 70 13.38 14.25 -7.73
CA ILE A 70 12.37 13.55 -6.91
C ILE A 70 12.99 13.07 -5.60
N ALA A 71 14.30 12.81 -5.61
CA ALA A 71 15.02 12.33 -4.45
C ALA A 71 14.91 13.33 -3.29
N PRO A 72 14.70 12.83 -2.06
CA PRO A 72 14.63 13.68 -0.90
C PRO A 72 16.03 14.22 -0.54
N VAL A 73 16.08 15.47 -0.09
CA VAL A 73 17.28 16.24 0.24
C VAL A 73 17.45 16.33 1.76
N PHE A 74 18.63 15.96 2.28
CA PHE A 74 18.97 16.08 3.69
C PHE A 74 20.36 16.67 3.91
N PRO A 75 20.54 17.63 4.84
CA PRO A 75 19.49 18.34 5.59
C PRO A 75 18.79 19.40 4.73
N ALA A 76 17.47 19.55 4.87
CA ALA A 76 16.72 20.59 4.17
C ALA A 76 16.91 21.95 4.88
N GLN A 77 17.36 22.96 4.14
CA GLN A 77 17.61 24.33 4.62
C GLN A 77 16.59 25.33 4.08
N THR A 78 15.96 25.04 2.95
CA THR A 78 14.99 25.93 2.29
C THR A 78 13.58 25.35 2.30
N LEU A 79 12.58 26.21 2.21
CA LEU A 79 11.17 25.78 2.09
C LEU A 79 10.93 24.94 0.81
N ALA A 80 11.68 25.22 -0.26
CA ALA A 80 11.60 24.46 -1.50
C ALA A 80 12.10 23.02 -1.33
N GLU A 81 13.22 22.81 -0.63
CA GLU A 81 13.74 21.48 -0.29
C GLU A 81 12.77 20.72 0.63
N ILE A 82 12.11 21.42 1.55
CA ILE A 82 11.08 20.82 2.40
C ILE A 82 9.89 20.34 1.56
N PHE A 83 9.41 21.16 0.62
CA PHE A 83 8.33 20.75 -0.29
C PHE A 83 8.76 19.64 -1.25
N GLN A 84 10.04 19.56 -1.64
CA GLN A 84 10.57 18.42 -2.39
C GLN A 84 10.53 17.14 -1.55
N ASN A 85 10.79 17.23 -0.25
CA ASN A 85 10.75 16.08 0.66
C ASN A 85 9.33 15.62 1.01
N ILE A 86 8.35 16.51 0.96
CA ILE A 86 6.95 16.22 1.27
C ILE A 86 6.27 15.64 0.02
N VAL A 87 5.62 14.49 0.20
CA VAL A 87 4.73 13.90 -0.82
C VAL A 87 3.36 13.71 -0.17
N VAL A 88 2.32 14.30 -0.77
CA VAL A 88 0.95 14.23 -0.25
C VAL A 88 0.38 12.84 -0.49
N VAL A 89 0.06 12.13 0.58
CA VAL A 89 -0.46 10.74 0.49
C VAL A 89 -1.97 10.72 0.73
N ASN A 90 -2.72 10.10 -0.19
CA ASN A 90 -4.17 9.90 -0.11
C ASN A 90 -5.02 11.15 0.18
N ASN A 91 -4.51 12.33 -0.16
CA ASN A 91 -5.15 13.59 0.23
C ASN A 91 -5.43 13.65 1.75
N SER A 92 -4.57 13.02 2.57
CA SER A 92 -4.70 12.94 4.02
C SER A 92 -3.50 13.60 4.67
N LEU A 93 -3.73 14.66 5.44
CA LEU A 93 -2.65 15.35 6.16
C LEU A 93 -1.95 14.40 7.13
N LYS A 94 -2.72 13.57 7.84
CA LYS A 94 -2.19 12.61 8.81
C LYS A 94 -1.24 11.57 8.18
N GLU A 95 -1.63 11.00 7.03
CA GLU A 95 -0.74 10.03 6.37
C GLU A 95 0.49 10.72 5.78
N THR A 96 0.33 11.94 5.28
CA THR A 96 1.42 12.77 4.77
C THR A 96 2.42 13.10 5.89
N THR A 97 1.94 13.47 7.09
CA THR A 97 2.81 13.75 8.24
C THR A 97 3.57 12.51 8.69
N GLU A 98 2.89 11.35 8.81
CA GLU A 98 3.52 10.08 9.21
C GLU A 98 4.64 9.66 8.25
N TRP A 99 4.44 9.83 6.94
CA TRP A 99 5.47 9.51 5.95
C TRP A 99 6.64 10.48 5.97
N PHE A 100 6.36 11.78 6.15
CA PHE A 100 7.41 12.80 6.28
C PHE A 100 8.27 12.60 7.52
N GLU A 101 7.67 12.21 8.65
CA GLU A 101 8.39 11.87 9.89
C GLU A 101 9.25 10.61 9.72
N ARG A 102 8.72 9.56 9.08
CA ARG A 102 9.48 8.34 8.78
C ARG A 102 10.69 8.58 7.89
N LEU A 103 10.58 9.56 6.99
CA LEU A 103 11.66 9.96 6.12
C LEU A 103 12.80 10.67 6.90
N GLY A 104 12.51 11.22 8.08
CA GLY A 104 13.48 11.95 8.90
C GLY A 104 13.65 13.42 8.50
N GLY A 105 12.75 13.96 7.67
CA GLY A 105 12.79 15.36 7.19
C GLY A 105 12.21 16.40 8.14
N GLY A 106 11.66 15.96 9.27
CA GLY A 106 10.97 16.81 10.25
C GLY A 106 9.53 16.36 10.48
N THR A 107 8.69 17.28 10.97
CA THR A 107 7.25 17.04 11.17
C THR A 107 6.44 18.21 10.60
N ILE A 108 5.19 17.93 10.22
CA ILE A 108 4.22 18.96 9.89
C ILE A 108 3.35 19.17 11.12
N SER A 109 3.47 20.34 11.74
CA SER A 109 2.83 20.63 13.03
C SER A 109 1.85 21.79 12.90
N ILE A 110 0.84 21.78 13.77
CA ILE A 110 -0.18 22.84 13.85
C ILE A 110 -0.13 23.41 15.26
N ALA A 111 0.20 24.69 15.39
CA ALA A 111 0.22 25.41 16.65
C ALA A 111 -1.05 26.25 16.80
N ILE A 112 -1.59 26.31 18.01
CA ILE A 112 -2.84 27.01 18.33
C ILE A 112 -2.55 28.04 19.41
N SER A 113 -3.04 29.26 19.22
CA SER A 113 -2.84 30.37 20.15
C SER A 113 -4.15 31.15 20.35
N PRO A 114 -4.59 31.41 21.60
CA PRO A 114 -5.77 32.24 21.83
C PRO A 114 -5.44 33.72 21.54
N ILE A 115 -6.28 34.40 20.74
CA ILE A 115 -6.16 35.84 20.49
C ILE A 115 -7.08 36.61 21.45
N SER A 116 -8.34 36.19 21.54
CA SER A 116 -9.37 36.82 22.37
C SER A 116 -10.42 35.80 22.80
N TYR A 117 -11.40 36.20 23.60
CA TYR A 117 -12.41 35.30 24.14
C TYR A 117 -13.18 34.59 23.00
N GLY A 118 -12.95 33.27 22.86
CA GLY A 118 -13.57 32.44 21.82
C GLY A 118 -12.93 32.51 20.44
N VAL A 119 -11.84 33.28 20.25
CA VAL A 119 -11.11 33.40 18.97
C VAL A 119 -9.70 32.85 19.12
N PHE A 120 -9.39 31.87 18.28
CA PHE A 120 -8.11 31.18 18.22
C PHE A 120 -7.42 31.47 16.89
N GLU A 121 -6.11 31.71 16.93
CA GLU A 121 -5.20 31.65 15.80
C GLU A 121 -4.67 30.23 15.68
N VAL A 122 -4.69 29.67 14.47
CA VAL A 122 -4.10 28.38 14.14
C VAL A 122 -3.03 28.62 13.09
N LYS A 123 -1.80 28.19 13.34
CA LYS A 123 -0.64 28.31 12.43
C LYS A 123 -0.12 26.93 12.07
N ALA A 124 0.15 26.68 10.79
CA ALA A 124 0.78 25.45 10.37
C ALA A 124 2.26 25.67 10.01
N TYR A 125 3.07 24.67 10.35
CA TYR A 125 4.50 24.63 10.10
C TYR A 125 4.89 23.30 9.45
N ALA A 126 5.90 23.31 8.59
CA ALA A 126 6.60 22.10 8.14
C ALA A 126 8.09 22.23 8.45
N ALA A 127 8.64 21.28 9.21
CA ALA A 127 10.03 21.32 9.67
C ALA A 127 10.44 22.68 10.27
N ASN A 128 9.54 23.28 11.07
CA ASN A 128 9.64 24.61 11.69
C ASN A 128 9.49 25.83 10.76
N PHE A 129 9.29 25.64 9.45
CA PHE A 129 8.96 26.75 8.55
C PHE A 129 7.47 27.05 8.55
N PHE A 130 7.12 28.32 8.67
CA PHE A 130 5.73 28.78 8.62
C PHE A 130 5.16 28.63 7.21
N ILE A 131 3.95 28.05 7.09
CA ILE A 131 3.26 27.89 5.81
C ILE A 131 2.02 28.78 5.72
N ASN A 132 1.07 28.59 6.63
CA ASN A 132 -0.19 29.34 6.63
C ASN A 132 -0.75 29.54 8.03
N LYS A 133 -1.77 30.39 8.12
CA LYS A 133 -2.52 30.65 9.35
C LYS A 133 -4.00 30.90 9.05
N ALA A 134 -4.84 30.57 10.02
CA ALA A 134 -6.26 30.93 10.02
C ALA A 134 -6.67 31.42 11.41
N ALA A 135 -7.71 32.25 11.47
CA ALA A 135 -8.25 32.78 12.73
C ALA A 135 -9.77 32.64 12.77
N GLY A 136 -10.32 32.36 13.95
CA GLY A 136 -11.75 32.20 14.14
C GLY A 136 -12.08 31.38 15.37
N THR A 137 -13.29 30.81 15.43
CA THR A 137 -13.59 29.80 16.45
C THR A 137 -12.71 28.58 16.25
N TYR A 138 -12.34 27.89 17.32
CA TYR A 138 -11.39 26.76 17.29
C TYR A 138 -11.66 25.78 16.13
N GLN A 139 -12.91 25.29 16.00
CA GLN A 139 -13.27 24.32 14.96
C GLN A 139 -13.13 24.88 13.54
N LYS A 140 -13.56 26.14 13.33
CA LYS A 140 -13.49 26.77 12.00
C LYS A 140 -12.05 27.11 11.62
N ALA A 141 -11.30 27.71 12.54
CA ALA A 141 -9.90 28.07 12.33
C ALA A 141 -9.04 26.82 12.06
N TYR A 142 -9.25 25.74 12.80
CA TYR A 142 -8.54 24.48 12.59
C TYR A 142 -8.89 23.86 11.23
N ALA A 143 -10.19 23.71 10.93
CA ALA A 143 -10.63 23.12 9.65
C ALA A 143 -10.14 23.92 8.44
N GLN A 144 -10.20 25.26 8.51
CA GLN A 144 -9.74 26.14 7.45
C GLN A 144 -8.21 26.08 7.30
N CYS A 145 -7.46 26.14 8.40
CA CYS A 145 -5.99 26.03 8.34
C CYS A 145 -5.53 24.71 7.72
N VAL A 146 -6.17 23.59 8.07
CA VAL A 146 -5.88 22.27 7.50
C VAL A 146 -6.26 22.19 6.02
N ALA A 147 -7.42 22.73 5.63
CA ALA A 147 -7.85 22.75 4.24
C ALA A 147 -6.91 23.59 3.36
N ASP A 148 -6.58 24.80 3.80
CA ASP A 148 -5.65 25.70 3.12
C ASP A 148 -4.25 25.08 3.04
N LEU A 149 -3.77 24.43 4.11
CA LEU A 149 -2.49 23.73 4.12
C LEU A 149 -2.46 22.59 3.09
N LEU A 150 -3.49 21.74 3.06
CA LEU A 150 -3.60 20.67 2.08
C LEU A 150 -3.66 21.21 0.66
N GLU A 151 -4.35 22.33 0.42
CA GLU A 151 -4.38 22.98 -0.89
C GLU A 151 -2.99 23.48 -1.31
N ILE A 152 -2.25 24.11 -0.40
CA ILE A 152 -0.86 24.54 -0.64
C ILE A 152 0.02 23.32 -0.98
N LEU A 153 -0.02 22.27 -0.15
CA LEU A 153 0.79 21.07 -0.39
C LEU A 153 0.45 20.43 -1.74
N LYS A 154 -0.83 20.36 -2.13
CA LYS A 154 -1.23 19.84 -3.45
C LYS A 154 -0.70 20.66 -4.62
N ASN A 155 -0.49 21.95 -4.44
CA ASN A 155 -0.02 22.85 -5.49
C ASN A 155 1.49 22.74 -5.68
N TYR A 156 2.26 22.55 -4.61
CA TYR A 156 3.73 22.57 -4.62
C TYR A 156 4.40 21.19 -4.51
N CYS A 157 3.70 20.18 -3.99
CA CYS A 157 4.25 18.84 -3.75
C CYS A 157 3.63 17.81 -4.71
N TYR A 158 4.36 16.71 -4.93
CA TYR A 158 3.80 15.54 -5.60
C TYR A 158 2.71 14.89 -4.74
N GLN A 159 1.75 14.25 -5.39
CA GLN A 159 0.68 13.51 -4.72
C GLN A 159 0.73 12.04 -5.11
N VAL A 160 0.59 11.16 -4.13
CA VAL A 160 0.50 9.71 -4.30
C VAL A 160 -0.79 9.23 -3.68
N ASN A 161 -1.71 8.75 -4.52
CA ASN A 161 -3.00 8.21 -4.08
C ASN A 161 -3.05 6.71 -4.36
N TYR A 162 -3.54 5.92 -3.39
CA TYR A 162 -3.76 4.51 -3.66
C TYR A 162 -5.08 4.29 -4.40
N ILE A 163 -5.02 3.46 -5.43
CA ILE A 163 -6.22 3.04 -6.15
C ILE A 163 -6.89 1.94 -5.31
N GLN A 164 -7.92 2.29 -4.53
CA GLN A 164 -8.64 1.33 -3.67
C GLN A 164 -9.69 0.49 -4.41
N ARG A 165 -9.84 0.67 -5.73
CA ARG A 165 -10.97 0.14 -6.54
C ARG A 165 -10.82 -1.32 -6.97
N PHE A 166 -10.18 -2.18 -6.18
CA PHE A 166 -10.11 -3.60 -6.55
C PHE A 166 -11.47 -4.25 -6.28
N SER A 167 -12.07 -4.78 -7.34
CA SER A 167 -13.33 -5.53 -7.28
C SER A 167 -13.12 -6.81 -6.47
N TYR A 168 -14.13 -7.27 -5.75
CA TYR A 168 -14.11 -8.50 -4.93
C TYR A 168 -13.76 -9.77 -5.74
N LEU A 169 -13.82 -9.70 -7.07
CA LEU A 169 -13.42 -10.75 -8.01
C LEU A 169 -11.90 -10.80 -8.27
N GLN A 170 -11.14 -9.80 -7.86
CA GLN A 170 -9.68 -9.77 -8.02
C GLN A 170 -9.01 -10.40 -6.79
N TYR A 171 -9.11 -11.72 -6.67
CA TYR A 171 -8.19 -12.49 -5.83
C TYR A 171 -6.93 -12.82 -6.61
N ASN A 172 -5.82 -13.01 -5.89
CA ASN A 172 -4.52 -13.42 -6.45
C ASN A 172 -3.89 -14.59 -5.67
N VAL A 173 -4.65 -15.18 -4.74
CA VAL A 173 -4.29 -16.42 -4.04
C VAL A 173 -5.47 -17.38 -4.08
N GLU A 174 -5.31 -18.48 -4.79
CA GLU A 174 -6.31 -19.54 -4.91
C GLU A 174 -6.26 -20.49 -3.72
N ARG A 175 -7.40 -21.14 -3.45
CA ARG A 175 -7.48 -22.19 -2.44
C ARG A 175 -6.90 -23.46 -3.01
N LEU A 176 -5.67 -23.77 -2.61
CA LEU A 176 -5.05 -25.07 -2.85
C LEU A 176 -5.52 -26.07 -1.78
N PRO A 177 -6.37 -27.05 -2.13
CA PRO A 177 -6.62 -28.18 -1.26
C PRO A 177 -5.37 -29.04 -1.17
N GLN A 178 -5.21 -29.75 -0.06
CA GLN A 178 -4.13 -30.74 0.07
C GLN A 178 -4.32 -31.84 -0.98
N GLU A 179 -3.43 -31.91 -1.99
CA GLU A 179 -3.35 -33.05 -2.90
C GLU A 179 -2.72 -34.23 -2.15
N GLY A 180 -3.58 -35.04 -1.55
CA GLY A 180 -3.20 -36.25 -0.83
C GLY A 180 -4.46 -36.99 -0.46
N GLU A 181 -4.55 -38.24 -0.90
CA GLU A 181 -5.65 -39.19 -0.68
C GLU A 181 -6.47 -38.86 0.57
N LEU A 182 -7.74 -38.51 0.35
CA LEU A 182 -8.76 -38.61 1.39
C LEU A 182 -8.76 -40.07 1.87
N GLN A 183 -7.92 -40.38 2.85
CA GLN A 183 -8.15 -41.56 3.67
C GLN A 183 -9.42 -41.25 4.44
N PRO A 184 -10.51 -42.01 4.20
CA PRO A 184 -11.75 -41.76 4.88
C PRO A 184 -11.51 -41.86 6.39
N ALA A 185 -11.93 -40.83 7.11
CA ALA A 185 -11.95 -40.80 8.58
C ALA A 185 -12.71 -42.04 9.06
N GLY A 186 -11.96 -43.01 9.60
CA GLY A 186 -12.47 -44.34 9.93
C GLY A 186 -11.46 -45.47 9.72
N GLN A 187 -10.33 -45.21 9.07
CA GLN A 187 -9.30 -46.24 8.95
C GLN A 187 -8.47 -46.37 10.23
N CYS A 188 -8.47 -47.62 10.74
CA CYS A 188 -7.57 -48.12 11.77
C CYS A 188 -6.12 -47.69 11.49
N LEU A 189 -5.32 -47.49 12.55
CA LEU A 189 -3.89 -47.15 12.47
C LEU A 189 -3.22 -47.92 11.31
N GLN A 190 -2.66 -47.20 10.35
CA GLN A 190 -2.12 -47.80 9.13
C GLN A 190 -1.01 -48.81 9.46
N GLN A 191 -0.97 -49.95 8.76
CA GLN A 191 -0.05 -51.04 9.09
C GLN A 191 1.44 -50.66 8.96
N ASN A 192 1.73 -49.65 8.14
CA ASN A 192 3.06 -49.10 7.95
C ASN A 192 3.49 -48.12 9.05
N ASN A 193 2.58 -47.70 9.95
CA ASN A 193 2.89 -46.79 11.05
C ASN A 193 3.74 -47.51 12.13
N ILE A 194 4.80 -46.86 12.59
CA ILE A 194 5.70 -47.40 13.64
C ILE A 194 4.92 -47.76 14.91
N GLY A 195 3.96 -46.91 15.31
CA GLY A 195 3.10 -47.14 16.47
C GLY A 195 2.20 -48.37 16.29
N TYR A 196 1.67 -48.61 15.08
CA TYR A 196 0.88 -49.81 14.78
C TYR A 196 1.72 -51.09 14.96
N ARG A 197 2.94 -51.11 14.40
CA ARG A 197 3.87 -52.24 14.52
C ARG A 197 4.31 -52.47 15.97
N MET A 198 4.47 -51.41 16.74
CA MET A 198 4.80 -51.50 18.16
C MET A 198 3.64 -52.09 18.96
N LEU A 199 2.41 -51.66 18.72
CA LEU A 199 1.22 -52.21 19.37
C LEU A 199 1.02 -53.70 19.03
N GLN A 200 1.21 -54.09 17.77
CA GLN A 200 1.16 -55.50 17.37
C GLN A 200 2.19 -56.37 18.12
N LYS A 201 3.42 -55.86 18.29
CA LYS A 201 4.46 -56.55 19.08
C LYS A 201 4.10 -56.71 20.56
N LEU A 202 3.22 -55.86 21.09
CA LEU A 202 2.69 -55.93 22.45
C LEU A 202 1.41 -56.79 22.53
N GLY A 203 1.04 -57.49 21.46
CA GLY A 203 -0.11 -58.41 21.43
C GLY A 203 -1.43 -57.77 21.02
N TRP A 204 -1.42 -56.53 20.50
CA TRP A 204 -2.64 -55.90 19.99
C TRP A 204 -2.99 -56.42 18.59
N THR A 205 -4.22 -56.90 18.42
CA THR A 205 -4.70 -57.54 17.18
C THR A 205 -5.64 -56.67 16.34
N GLY A 206 -5.79 -55.37 16.68
CA GLY A 206 -6.55 -54.41 15.87
C GLY A 206 -7.98 -54.12 16.31
N GLY A 207 -8.27 -54.20 17.61
CA GLY A 207 -9.58 -53.87 18.20
C GLY A 207 -9.48 -52.87 19.37
N PRO A 208 -10.55 -52.67 20.16
CA PRO A 208 -10.48 -51.79 21.32
C PRO A 208 -9.50 -52.33 22.37
N LEU A 209 -8.77 -51.43 23.02
CA LEU A 209 -7.80 -51.79 24.06
C LEU A 209 -8.49 -52.20 25.37
N GLY A 210 -7.81 -53.01 26.18
CA GLY A 210 -8.27 -53.45 27.51
C GLY A 210 -8.51 -54.96 27.59
N TYR A 211 -8.52 -55.50 28.81
CA TYR A 211 -8.61 -56.94 29.08
C TYR A 211 -9.82 -57.63 28.41
N LYS A 212 -10.96 -56.92 28.31
CA LYS A 212 -12.18 -57.40 27.65
C LYS A 212 -12.44 -56.76 26.29
N GLN A 213 -11.46 -56.05 25.71
CA GLN A 213 -11.64 -55.27 24.48
C GLN A 213 -12.81 -54.26 24.54
N THR A 214 -13.01 -53.63 25.71
CA THR A 214 -14.10 -52.66 25.94
C THR A 214 -13.64 -51.21 25.83
N GLY A 215 -12.42 -50.97 25.36
CA GLY A 215 -11.86 -49.62 25.20
C GLY A 215 -12.58 -48.81 24.13
N ILE A 216 -12.20 -47.54 24.04
CA ILE A 216 -12.66 -46.64 23.00
C ILE A 216 -11.89 -46.99 21.72
N LEU A 217 -12.62 -47.26 20.62
CA LEU A 217 -12.03 -47.65 19.33
C LEU A 217 -11.61 -46.43 18.51
N ASN A 218 -12.50 -45.43 18.42
CA ASN A 218 -12.25 -44.18 17.71
C ASN A 218 -11.95 -43.05 18.71
N PRO A 219 -10.91 -42.22 18.48
CA PRO A 219 -10.64 -41.07 19.34
C PRO A 219 -11.90 -40.22 19.58
N ILE A 220 -12.05 -39.71 20.81
CA ILE A 220 -13.18 -38.83 21.14
C ILE A 220 -13.00 -37.52 20.37
N GLU A 221 -13.98 -37.18 19.54
CA GLU A 221 -14.00 -35.90 18.82
C GLU A 221 -14.35 -34.76 19.78
N VAL A 222 -13.53 -33.71 19.80
CA VAL A 222 -13.78 -32.50 20.59
C VAL A 222 -14.24 -31.40 19.64
N PRO A 223 -15.50 -30.91 19.75
CA PRO A 223 -15.98 -29.83 18.89
C PRO A 223 -15.22 -28.55 19.20
N ALA A 224 -14.49 -28.03 18.22
CA ALA A 224 -13.69 -26.83 18.41
C ALA A 224 -14.57 -25.57 18.31
N LYS A 225 -14.64 -24.81 19.41
CA LYS A 225 -15.37 -23.54 19.46
C LYS A 225 -14.41 -22.37 19.26
N HIS A 226 -14.55 -21.71 18.11
CA HIS A 226 -13.68 -20.59 17.73
C HIS A 226 -14.36 -19.23 17.74
N ASP A 227 -15.67 -19.19 18.01
CA ASP A 227 -16.40 -17.94 18.14
C ASP A 227 -16.27 -17.35 19.55
N ARG A 228 -16.56 -16.04 19.66
CA ARG A 228 -16.59 -15.31 20.93
C ARG A 228 -17.94 -15.44 21.68
N ARG A 229 -18.82 -16.36 21.28
CA ARG A 229 -20.15 -16.47 21.91
C ARG A 229 -20.04 -17.20 23.25
N GLY A 230 -21.09 -17.16 24.07
CA GLY A 230 -21.16 -17.91 25.33
C GLY A 230 -21.12 -19.42 25.09
N LEU A 231 -20.59 -20.20 26.06
CA LEU A 231 -20.74 -21.66 26.05
C LEU A 231 -22.24 -21.98 26.12
N GLY A 232 -22.73 -22.87 25.25
CA GLY A 232 -24.17 -23.17 25.12
C GLY A 232 -24.92 -22.43 24.00
N CYS A 233 -24.30 -21.45 23.32
CA CYS A 233 -24.91 -20.83 22.13
C CYS A 233 -24.78 -21.75 20.91
N THR A 234 -25.86 -22.45 20.54
CA THR A 234 -25.92 -23.25 19.31
C THR A 234 -26.11 -22.34 18.08
N LYS A 235 -25.37 -22.58 16.99
CA LYS A 235 -25.65 -21.92 15.71
C LYS A 235 -27.07 -22.31 15.28
N ALA A 236 -27.93 -21.35 14.93
CA ALA A 236 -29.18 -21.67 14.24
C ALA A 236 -28.80 -22.42 12.95
N LYS A 237 -29.23 -23.68 12.84
CA LYS A 237 -29.03 -24.49 11.63
C LYS A 237 -29.63 -23.73 10.46
N LYS A 238 -28.79 -23.13 9.60
CA LYS A 238 -29.24 -22.77 8.26
C LYS A 238 -29.67 -24.07 7.59
N ARG A 239 -30.92 -24.12 7.13
CA ARG A 239 -31.49 -25.24 6.39
C ARG A 239 -30.56 -25.53 5.19
N LYS A 240 -29.80 -26.62 5.25
CA LYS A 240 -29.14 -27.19 4.07
C LYS A 240 -30.18 -28.03 3.31
N PRO A 241 -30.20 -28.00 1.97
CA PRO A 241 -30.97 -28.95 1.18
C PRO A 241 -30.45 -30.38 1.42
N GLU A 242 -31.36 -31.32 1.31
CA GLU A 242 -31.22 -32.70 1.74
C GLU A 242 -30.20 -33.49 0.90
N LYS A 243 -29.54 -34.43 1.60
CA LYS A 243 -28.65 -35.52 1.14
C LYS A 243 -27.15 -35.19 0.96
N ALA A 244 -26.41 -35.35 2.05
CA ALA A 244 -25.12 -36.05 2.06
C ALA A 244 -24.82 -36.54 3.48
N ASP A 245 -24.16 -37.68 3.53
CA ASP A 245 -23.93 -38.59 4.64
C ASP A 245 -23.00 -38.04 5.75
N HIS A 246 -22.93 -38.74 6.88
CA HIS A 246 -22.29 -38.34 8.14
C HIS A 246 -20.77 -38.08 8.08
N GLY A 247 -20.31 -37.02 8.79
CA GLY A 247 -18.88 -36.74 9.07
C GLY A 247 -18.56 -35.27 9.30
N ASP A 248 -19.14 -34.62 10.33
CA ASP A 248 -18.91 -33.21 10.68
C ASP A 248 -17.72 -33.07 11.65
N GLY A 249 -16.52 -33.34 11.13
CA GLY A 249 -15.27 -32.80 11.64
C GLY A 249 -14.68 -31.96 10.51
N ASP A 250 -14.74 -30.64 10.61
CA ASP A 250 -14.20 -29.71 9.60
C ASP A 250 -12.66 -29.81 9.58
N HIS A 251 -12.17 -30.89 8.97
CA HIS A 251 -10.76 -31.12 8.70
C HIS A 251 -10.29 -29.99 7.77
N CYS A 252 -9.37 -29.16 8.26
CA CYS A 252 -8.69 -28.16 7.43
C CYS A 252 -7.87 -28.88 6.35
N ALA A 253 -8.49 -29.15 5.21
CA ALA A 253 -7.87 -29.73 4.03
C ALA A 253 -7.01 -28.71 3.25
N LEU A 254 -6.33 -27.82 3.98
CA LEU A 254 -5.39 -26.86 3.40
C LEU A 254 -3.98 -27.46 3.41
N ASP A 255 -3.25 -27.24 2.33
CA ASP A 255 -1.81 -27.43 2.34
C ASP A 255 -1.13 -26.34 3.18
N LEU A 256 -1.01 -26.61 4.48
CA LEU A 256 -0.36 -25.73 5.45
C LEU A 256 1.09 -25.40 5.09
N HIS A 257 1.81 -26.32 4.44
CA HIS A 257 3.21 -26.12 4.08
C HIS A 257 3.32 -25.07 2.97
N PHE A 258 2.49 -25.19 1.92
CA PHE A 258 2.43 -24.19 0.85
C PHE A 258 2.17 -22.78 1.40
N TYR A 259 1.17 -22.59 2.27
CA TYR A 259 0.87 -21.26 2.79
C TYR A 259 1.94 -20.73 3.75
N HIS A 260 2.67 -21.62 4.42
CA HIS A 260 3.82 -21.24 5.23
C HIS A 260 4.95 -20.68 4.35
N GLU A 261 5.30 -21.39 3.26
CA GLU A 261 6.29 -20.93 2.28
C GLU A 261 5.84 -19.64 1.59
N LEU A 262 4.56 -19.52 1.27
CA LEU A 262 3.99 -18.28 0.74
C LEU A 262 4.22 -17.11 1.72
N MET A 263 3.93 -17.30 3.02
CA MET A 263 4.15 -16.26 4.03
C MET A 263 5.63 -15.90 4.20
N LEU A 264 6.54 -16.88 4.17
CA LEU A 264 7.99 -16.62 4.17
C LEU A 264 8.42 -15.80 2.97
N SER A 265 7.94 -16.15 1.77
CA SER A 265 8.24 -15.43 0.54
C SER A 265 7.74 -13.97 0.60
N ILE A 266 6.60 -13.71 1.25
CA ILE A 266 6.05 -12.37 1.45
C ILE A 266 6.96 -11.55 2.36
N VAL A 267 7.45 -12.13 3.46
CA VAL A 267 8.37 -11.45 4.38
C VAL A 267 9.68 -11.08 3.68
N ALA A 268 10.22 -11.99 2.86
CA ALA A 268 11.45 -11.77 2.11
C ALA A 268 11.28 -10.71 1.00
N ARG A 269 10.22 -10.83 0.19
CA ARG A 269 10.03 -10.02 -1.03
C ARG A 269 9.34 -8.68 -0.78
N LYS A 270 8.62 -8.53 0.35
CA LYS A 270 7.88 -7.32 0.74
C LYS A 270 7.01 -6.74 -0.38
N PRO A 271 6.03 -7.50 -0.90
CA PRO A 271 5.20 -7.05 -2.02
C PRO A 271 4.45 -5.75 -1.69
N TYR A 272 4.40 -4.84 -2.66
CA TYR A 272 3.70 -3.55 -2.60
C TYR A 272 2.22 -3.63 -3.00
N TYR A 273 1.68 -4.84 -3.15
CA TYR A 273 0.28 -5.13 -3.43
C TYR A 273 -0.31 -6.07 -2.37
N ASP A 274 -1.62 -5.97 -2.13
CA ASP A 274 -2.32 -6.84 -1.18
C ASP A 274 -2.41 -8.25 -1.77
N LEU A 275 -2.21 -9.27 -0.93
CA LEU A 275 -2.56 -10.65 -1.29
C LEU A 275 -3.98 -10.91 -0.81
N ILE A 276 -4.88 -11.03 -1.78
CA ILE A 276 -6.31 -11.23 -1.61
C ILE A 276 -6.59 -12.70 -1.90
N PHE A 277 -7.04 -13.42 -0.89
CA PHE A 277 -7.35 -14.84 -0.98
C PHE A 277 -8.74 -15.02 -1.59
N SER A 278 -8.91 -16.13 -2.32
CA SER A 278 -10.19 -16.57 -2.87
C SER A 278 -11.29 -16.55 -1.80
N PRO A 279 -12.56 -16.25 -2.15
CA PRO A 279 -13.67 -16.35 -1.21
C PRO A 279 -14.01 -17.80 -0.81
N GLU A 280 -13.40 -18.79 -1.47
CA GLU A 280 -13.64 -20.23 -1.23
C GLU A 280 -13.10 -20.75 0.11
N PHE A 281 -12.25 -19.99 0.79
CA PHE A 281 -11.71 -20.39 2.09
C PHE A 281 -12.81 -20.42 3.16
N THR A 282 -12.82 -21.48 3.97
CA THR A 282 -13.78 -21.62 5.08
C THR A 282 -13.45 -20.67 6.25
N GLU A 283 -14.37 -20.53 7.20
CA GLU A 283 -14.13 -19.74 8.41
C GLU A 283 -12.94 -20.28 9.22
N ASN A 284 -12.86 -21.60 9.39
CA ASN A 284 -11.78 -22.25 10.13
C ASN A 284 -10.43 -22.12 9.41
N GLU A 285 -10.43 -22.27 8.09
CA GLU A 285 -9.25 -22.05 7.24
C GLU A 285 -8.70 -20.63 7.36
N ARG A 286 -9.58 -19.61 7.33
CA ARG A 286 -9.15 -18.20 7.53
C ARG A 286 -8.58 -17.97 8.92
N ILE A 287 -9.10 -18.63 9.96
CA ILE A 287 -8.55 -18.54 11.33
C ILE A 287 -7.14 -19.12 11.38
N VAL A 288 -6.93 -20.28 10.75
CA VAL A 288 -5.62 -20.92 10.65
C VAL A 288 -4.63 -20.01 9.90
N LEU A 289 -5.02 -19.47 8.75
CA LEU A 289 -4.20 -18.51 7.99
C LEU A 289 -3.90 -17.23 8.79
N THR A 290 -4.86 -16.73 9.58
CA THR A 290 -4.65 -15.58 10.46
C THR A 290 -3.61 -15.89 11.54
N ARG A 291 -3.66 -17.09 12.13
CA ARG A 291 -2.66 -17.54 13.13
C ARG A 291 -1.27 -17.67 12.51
N LEU A 292 -1.17 -18.25 11.32
CA LEU A 292 0.09 -18.36 10.58
C LEU A 292 0.65 -16.97 10.24
N ALA A 293 -0.16 -16.05 9.72
CA ALA A 293 0.27 -14.70 9.41
C ALA A 293 0.76 -13.95 10.66
N ALA A 294 0.10 -14.14 11.80
CA ALA A 294 0.49 -13.54 13.07
C ALA A 294 1.87 -14.02 13.56
N GLN A 295 2.23 -15.30 13.34
CA GLN A 295 3.56 -15.83 13.68
C GLN A 295 4.67 -15.07 12.96
N TRP A 296 4.44 -14.73 11.69
CA TRP A 296 5.37 -13.98 10.85
C TRP A 296 5.21 -12.45 10.95
N ARG A 297 4.38 -11.96 11.89
CA ARG A 297 4.04 -10.54 12.08
C ARG A 297 3.52 -9.85 10.81
N LEU A 298 2.89 -10.62 9.93
CA LEU A 298 2.26 -10.09 8.73
C LEU A 298 0.96 -9.38 9.11
N ARG A 299 0.74 -8.19 8.52
CA ARG A 299 -0.51 -7.46 8.69
C ARG A 299 -1.59 -8.14 7.86
N CYS A 300 -2.57 -8.75 8.50
CA CYS A 300 -3.67 -9.41 7.82
C CYS A 300 -5.03 -8.98 8.38
N GLU A 301 -6.06 -9.08 7.57
CA GLU A 301 -7.44 -8.88 7.99
C GLU A 301 -8.39 -9.77 7.19
N THR A 302 -9.59 -9.99 7.72
CA THR A 302 -10.68 -10.59 6.95
C THR A 302 -11.65 -9.49 6.54
N ARG A 303 -11.77 -9.22 5.24
CA ARG A 303 -12.72 -8.24 4.69
C ARG A 303 -14.03 -8.93 4.36
N LEU A 304 -15.14 -8.25 4.60
CA LEU A 304 -16.44 -8.68 4.09
C LEU A 304 -16.63 -8.02 2.71
N ALA A 305 -16.76 -8.83 1.66
CA ALA A 305 -17.10 -8.36 0.34
C ALA A 305 -18.53 -7.76 0.33
N VAL A 306 -18.83 -6.94 -0.68
CA VAL A 306 -20.17 -6.35 -0.87
C VAL A 306 -21.26 -7.43 -1.01
N THR A 307 -20.88 -8.63 -1.48
CA THR A 307 -21.73 -9.81 -1.60
C THR A 307 -21.97 -10.54 -0.26
N GLY A 308 -21.33 -10.11 0.83
CA GLY A 308 -21.40 -10.75 2.15
C GLY A 308 -20.47 -11.94 2.34
N GLN A 309 -19.61 -12.27 1.36
CA GLN A 309 -18.58 -13.29 1.49
C GLN A 309 -17.34 -12.73 2.20
N ALA A 310 -16.76 -13.50 3.12
CA ALA A 310 -15.57 -13.11 3.86
C ALA A 310 -14.29 -13.56 3.14
N GLN A 311 -13.38 -12.63 2.88
CA GLN A 311 -12.09 -12.90 2.22
C GLN A 311 -10.94 -12.57 3.16
N PHE A 312 -9.97 -13.48 3.26
CA PHE A 312 -8.73 -13.24 3.98
C PHE A 312 -7.78 -12.42 3.11
N VAL A 313 -7.14 -11.40 3.70
CA VAL A 313 -6.23 -10.50 2.99
C VAL A 313 -4.98 -10.28 3.80
N ILE A 314 -3.81 -10.48 3.20
CA ILE A 314 -2.53 -10.01 3.73
C ILE A 314 -2.26 -8.65 3.12
N LYS A 315 -2.13 -7.63 3.97
CA LYS A 315 -1.84 -6.25 3.58
C LYS A 315 -0.44 -6.16 3.00
N ARG A 316 -0.32 -5.37 1.94
CA ARG A 316 0.97 -4.97 1.36
C ARG A 316 1.93 -4.38 2.37
N TYR A 317 3.21 -4.46 2.04
CA TYR A 317 4.20 -3.63 2.69
C TYR A 317 4.03 -2.17 2.24
N PRO A 318 4.20 -1.21 3.15
CA PRO A 318 4.04 0.19 2.80
C PRO A 318 5.25 0.60 1.95
N LEU A 319 5.02 0.88 0.67
CA LEU A 319 6.05 1.41 -0.22
C LEU A 319 6.23 2.92 0.07
N PRO A 320 7.47 3.41 0.28
CA PRO A 320 7.72 4.82 0.49
C PRO A 320 7.20 5.68 -0.66
N PRO A 321 6.60 6.86 -0.40
CA PRO A 321 6.05 7.70 -1.46
C PRO A 321 7.09 8.10 -2.51
N HIS A 322 8.33 8.38 -2.10
CA HIS A 322 9.44 8.69 -3.02
C HIS A 322 9.77 7.51 -3.95
N ASP A 323 9.80 6.28 -3.42
CA ASP A 323 10.01 5.08 -4.24
C ASP A 323 8.85 4.87 -5.24
N VAL A 324 7.61 5.20 -4.84
CA VAL A 324 6.46 5.20 -5.76
C VAL A 324 6.68 6.21 -6.89
N LEU A 325 7.14 7.42 -6.59
CA LEU A 325 7.41 8.45 -7.61
C LEU A 325 8.48 7.96 -8.60
N LEU A 326 9.58 7.38 -8.10
CA LEU A 326 10.63 6.80 -8.94
C LEU A 326 10.09 5.68 -9.85
N GLN A 327 9.38 4.71 -9.27
CA GLN A 327 8.86 3.55 -10.00
C GLN A 327 7.80 3.94 -11.04
N VAL A 328 6.95 4.93 -10.76
CA VAL A 328 5.87 5.35 -11.67
C VAL A 328 6.36 6.34 -12.72
N LEU A 329 7.08 7.40 -12.33
CA LEU A 329 7.46 8.49 -13.23
C LEU A 329 8.68 8.14 -14.09
N ILE A 330 9.67 7.46 -13.50
CA ILE A 330 10.96 7.18 -14.16
C ILE A 330 10.95 5.77 -14.75
N GLU A 331 10.68 4.76 -13.94
CA GLU A 331 10.76 3.36 -14.37
C GLU A 331 9.53 2.89 -15.16
N LYS A 332 8.42 3.63 -15.04
CA LYS A 332 7.13 3.30 -15.67
C LYS A 332 6.70 1.87 -15.37
N HIS A 333 6.91 1.43 -14.12
CA HIS A 333 6.68 0.06 -13.71
C HIS A 333 5.18 -0.30 -13.82
N PRO A 334 4.79 -1.27 -14.66
CA PRO A 334 3.39 -1.50 -15.01
C PRO A 334 2.51 -1.90 -13.83
N LEU A 335 3.05 -2.67 -12.88
CA LEU A 335 2.31 -3.06 -11.68
C LEU A 335 2.10 -1.89 -10.71
N VAL A 336 3.10 -1.04 -10.49
CA VAL A 336 3.01 0.04 -9.49
C VAL A 336 2.01 1.08 -9.97
N SER A 337 2.07 1.44 -11.25
CA SER A 337 1.10 2.33 -11.91
C SER A 337 -0.34 1.81 -11.90
N LYS A 338 -0.55 0.49 -11.65
CA LYS A 338 -1.88 -0.09 -11.47
C LYS A 338 -2.44 0.10 -10.06
N TYR A 339 -1.57 0.17 -9.04
CA TYR A 339 -1.97 0.29 -7.63
C TYR A 339 -1.88 1.72 -7.08
N TYR A 340 -1.11 2.58 -7.76
CA TYR A 340 -0.77 3.93 -7.33
C TYR A 340 -1.05 4.92 -8.45
N GLU A 341 -1.71 6.01 -8.10
CA GLU A 341 -1.88 7.18 -8.97
C GLU A 341 -0.94 8.29 -8.48
N VAL A 342 -0.13 8.82 -9.39
CA VAL A 342 0.79 9.92 -9.11
C VAL A 342 0.31 11.16 -9.83
N VAL A 343 0.14 12.25 -9.07
CA VAL A 343 -0.22 13.57 -9.61
C VAL A 343 0.96 14.53 -9.40
N PRO A 344 1.50 15.15 -10.46
CA PRO A 344 2.56 16.14 -10.31
C PRO A 344 2.05 17.43 -9.66
N PRO A 345 2.93 18.24 -9.06
CA PRO A 345 2.57 19.55 -8.53
C PRO A 345 2.08 20.47 -9.66
N LYS A 346 1.14 21.37 -9.33
CA LYS A 346 0.58 22.34 -10.29
C LYS A 346 1.52 23.50 -10.56
N VAL A 347 2.36 23.83 -9.60
CA VAL A 347 3.33 24.93 -9.68
C VAL A 347 4.73 24.34 -9.64
N SER A 348 5.55 24.67 -10.62
CA SER A 348 6.97 24.31 -10.61
C SER A 348 7.71 25.07 -9.51
N LEU A 349 8.44 24.35 -8.65
CA LEU A 349 9.19 24.89 -7.50
C LEU A 349 10.23 25.97 -7.87
N THR A 350 10.62 26.08 -9.14
CA THR A 350 11.47 27.16 -9.67
C THR A 350 10.82 28.56 -9.59
N ALA A 351 9.50 28.66 -9.41
CA ALA A 351 8.79 29.92 -9.20
C ALA A 351 8.53 30.25 -7.72
N ALA A 352 8.85 29.34 -6.80
CA ALA A 352 8.48 29.46 -5.38
C ALA A 352 9.38 30.42 -4.57
N THR A 353 10.47 30.94 -5.16
CA THR A 353 11.33 31.94 -4.51
C THR A 353 10.76 33.36 -4.54
N ALA A 354 9.61 33.60 -5.19
CA ALA A 354 9.03 34.94 -5.32
C ALA A 354 7.50 34.98 -5.26
N VAL A 355 6.86 34.13 -4.45
CA VAL A 355 5.43 34.31 -4.12
C VAL A 355 5.32 34.62 -2.64
N GLU A 356 5.27 35.92 -2.33
CA GLU A 356 4.47 36.42 -1.21
C GLU A 356 3.15 35.65 -1.22
N LEU A 357 3.00 34.70 -0.29
CA LEU A 357 1.75 34.01 -0.02
C LEU A 357 0.75 35.08 0.42
N LYS A 358 0.05 35.70 -0.55
CA LYS A 358 -0.94 36.74 -0.27
C LYS A 358 -1.99 36.14 0.67
N PRO A 359 -2.11 36.63 1.91
CA PRO A 359 -3.14 36.17 2.82
C PRO A 359 -4.51 36.46 2.20
N ARG A 360 -5.31 35.41 1.95
CA ARG A 360 -6.75 35.55 1.70
C ARG A 360 -7.40 35.98 3.01
N TYR A 361 -7.46 37.29 3.26
CA TYR A 361 -8.30 37.84 4.31
C TYR A 361 -9.76 37.71 3.88
N VAL A 362 -10.47 36.74 4.45
CA VAL A 362 -11.94 36.74 4.45
C VAL A 362 -12.38 37.21 5.83
N VAL A 363 -12.52 38.52 5.99
CA VAL A 363 -13.19 39.10 7.16
C VAL A 363 -14.69 39.01 6.89
N HIS A 364 -15.36 38.01 7.47
CA HIS A 364 -16.82 38.02 7.56
C HIS A 364 -17.23 39.04 8.61
N VAL A 365 -17.49 40.28 8.19
CA VAL A 365 -18.20 41.26 9.02
C VAL A 365 -19.68 40.90 8.98
N SER A 366 -20.16 40.23 10.02
CA SER A 366 -21.60 40.01 10.23
C SER A 366 -22.23 41.33 10.66
N SER A 367 -22.85 42.03 9.71
CA SER A 367 -23.71 43.18 9.98
C SER A 367 -24.89 42.77 10.84
N ARG A 368 -25.01 43.37 12.03
CA ARG A 368 -26.29 43.77 12.65
C ARG A 368 -26.04 44.66 13.89
N TYR A 369 -26.52 45.89 13.77
CA TYR A 369 -26.74 46.96 14.78
C TYR A 369 -25.55 47.84 15.23
N GLY A 370 -25.64 49.13 14.86
CA GLY A 370 -25.56 50.22 15.84
C GLY A 370 -24.30 51.10 15.86
N ALA A 371 -24.29 52.14 15.01
CA ALA A 371 -23.72 53.48 15.19
C ALA A 371 -22.45 53.70 16.05
N ALA A 372 -21.38 54.25 15.43
CA ALA A 372 -20.84 55.57 15.77
C ALA A 372 -19.70 56.03 14.83
N ARG A 373 -19.93 57.20 14.22
CA ARG A 373 -19.03 58.34 13.90
C ARG A 373 -17.74 58.13 13.08
N PHE A 374 -17.73 58.84 11.95
CA PHE A 374 -16.63 59.37 11.15
C PHE A 374 -15.41 59.88 11.94
N LEU A 375 -14.23 59.75 11.33
CA LEU A 375 -13.35 60.88 10.99
C LEU A 375 -12.34 60.48 9.89
N ASP A 376 -12.25 61.37 8.90
CA ASP A 376 -11.48 61.33 7.65
C ASP A 376 -9.97 61.59 7.79
N HIS A 377 -9.28 61.41 6.64
CA HIS A 377 -7.94 61.89 6.24
C HIS A 377 -6.73 61.11 6.81
N GLU A 378 -5.77 60.63 6.03
CA GLU A 378 -5.05 61.29 4.93
C GLU A 378 -4.51 60.27 3.90
N GLN A 379 -4.72 60.57 2.62
CA GLN A 379 -3.95 60.03 1.50
C GLN A 379 -2.54 60.64 1.50
N ARG A 380 -1.49 59.82 1.30
CA ARG A 380 -0.28 60.27 0.60
C ARG A 380 0.14 59.24 -0.43
N HIS A 381 -0.13 59.60 -1.68
CA HIS A 381 0.55 59.09 -2.87
C HIS A 381 2.05 59.43 -2.80
N TYR A 382 2.91 58.48 -3.15
CA TYR A 382 4.16 58.80 -3.83
C TYR A 382 4.33 57.91 -5.05
N VAL A 383 4.31 58.59 -6.19
CA VAL A 383 4.74 58.16 -7.51
C VAL A 383 6.26 58.10 -7.50
N CYS A 384 6.87 57.01 -7.98
CA CYS A 384 8.29 56.98 -8.31
C CYS A 384 8.41 56.99 -9.84
N MET A 385 8.75 58.17 -10.38
CA MET A 385 9.18 58.36 -11.76
C MET A 385 10.71 58.32 -11.82
N LEU A 386 11.20 57.64 -12.84
CA LEU A 386 12.58 57.60 -13.29
C LEU A 386 13.14 59.01 -13.54
N SER A 387 14.40 59.25 -13.18
CA SER A 387 15.23 60.23 -13.89
C SER A 387 16.67 59.72 -14.02
N SER A 388 17.05 59.49 -15.26
CA SER A 388 18.40 59.55 -15.82
C SER A 388 19.12 60.86 -15.48
N GLY A 389 20.43 60.80 -15.34
CA GLY A 389 21.32 61.97 -15.24
C GLY A 389 22.77 61.56 -15.39
N GLU A 390 23.28 61.75 -16.59
CA GLU A 390 24.71 61.73 -16.94
C GLU A 390 25.47 62.83 -16.19
N GLY A 391 26.73 62.54 -15.90
CA GLY A 391 27.76 63.44 -15.40
C GLY A 391 29.11 62.77 -15.54
#